data_AF-A0A950W2U5-F1
#
_entry.id   AF-A0A950W2U5-F1
#
_cell.length_a   1.000
_cell.length_b   1.000
_cell.length_c   1.000
_cell.angle_alpha   90.00
_cell.angle_beta   90.00
_cell.angle_gamma   90.00
#
_symmetry.space_group_name_H-M   'P 1'
#
loop_
_entity.id
_entity.type
_entity.pdbx_description
1 polymer ?
#
loop_
_entity_poly.entity_id
_entity_poly.type
_entity_poly.pdbx_seq_one_letter_code
_entity_poly.pdbx_strand_id
1 'polypeptide(L)' 'MANETRPRGRKPATGETPSLRFALRFSSQELRRDLAAKAEHQGRSMNVLINEALARSLGWPDDVQVA' A
#
# COMPACT_ATOMS: atom_id res chain seq x y z
N MET A 1 -37.10 17.72 28.09
CA MET A 1 -36.04 18.61 27.57
C MET A 1 -34.69 18.05 27.99
N ALA A 2 -33.74 18.01 27.03
CA ALA A 2 -32.28 17.80 27.14
C ALA A 2 -31.77 16.45 27.72
N ASN A 3 -30.75 15.80 27.20
CA ASN A 3 -30.08 15.83 25.89
C ASN A 3 -29.14 14.61 25.87
N GLU A 4 -28.95 14.03 24.70
CA GLU A 4 -27.97 12.97 24.46
C GLU A 4 -26.57 13.35 24.98
N THR A 5 -25.86 12.42 25.58
CA THR A 5 -24.39 12.45 25.56
C THR A 5 -23.91 11.03 25.31
N ARG A 6 -23.70 10.75 24.02
CA ARG A 6 -22.93 9.59 23.54
C ARG A 6 -21.45 9.89 23.76
N PRO A 7 -20.71 9.10 24.52
CA PRO A 7 -19.31 8.87 24.21
C PRO A 7 -19.26 7.60 23.37
N ARG A 8 -19.41 7.73 22.04
CA ARG A 8 -18.85 6.70 21.16
C ARG A 8 -17.33 6.86 21.18
N GLY A 9 -16.70 6.34 22.23
CA GLY A 9 -15.34 5.88 22.10
C GLY A 9 -15.36 4.77 21.05
N ARG A 10 -15.13 5.12 19.79
CA ARG A 10 -14.76 4.12 18.78
C ARG A 10 -13.42 3.57 19.27
N LYS A 11 -13.45 2.39 19.91
CA LYS A 11 -12.24 1.55 19.96
C LYS A 11 -11.79 1.41 18.51
N PRO A 12 -10.56 1.79 18.13
CA PRO A 12 -10.04 1.41 16.82
C PRO A 12 -10.13 -0.11 16.74
N ALA A 13 -10.68 -0.61 15.65
CA ALA A 13 -10.71 -2.04 15.40
C ALA A 13 -9.26 -2.55 15.43
N THR A 14 -9.03 -3.53 16.29
CA THR A 14 -7.82 -4.35 16.33
C THR A 14 -7.53 -4.94 14.95
N GLY A 15 -6.33 -4.71 14.41
CA GLY A 15 -5.74 -5.65 13.43
C GLY A 15 -5.00 -5.08 12.22
N GLU A 16 -5.14 -3.81 11.85
CA GLU A 16 -4.35 -3.26 10.74
C GLU A 16 -3.05 -2.64 11.28
N THR A 17 -1.94 -3.33 11.04
CA THR A 17 -0.61 -2.73 11.18
C THR A 17 -0.59 -1.48 10.29
N PRO A 18 -0.36 -0.27 10.82
CA PRO A 18 -0.33 0.94 10.00
C PRO A 18 0.79 0.80 8.96
N SER A 19 0.45 0.75 7.67
CA SER A 19 1.44 0.71 6.61
C SER A 19 2.09 2.09 6.45
N LEU A 20 3.41 2.12 6.48
CA LEU A 20 4.18 3.33 6.20
C LEU A 20 3.98 3.70 4.73
N ARG A 21 3.59 4.94 4.46
CA ARG A 21 3.36 5.43 3.10
C ARG A 21 4.54 6.27 2.62
N PHE A 22 5.14 5.88 1.50
CA PHE A 22 6.22 6.61 0.86
C PHE A 22 5.77 7.15 -0.50
N ALA A 23 5.98 8.45 -0.73
CA ALA A 23 5.74 9.05 -2.03
C ALA A 23 6.96 8.81 -2.94
N LEU A 24 6.81 7.95 -3.94
CA LEU A 24 7.90 7.64 -4.87
C LEU A 24 8.03 8.70 -5.96
N ARG A 25 9.25 9.18 -6.17
CA ARG A 25 9.62 10.01 -7.33
C ARG A 25 10.32 9.12 -8.35
N PHE A 26 9.73 8.99 -9.52
CA PHE A 26 10.32 8.24 -10.62
C PHE A 26 11.36 9.11 -11.35
N SER A 27 12.43 8.47 -11.82
CA SER A 27 13.47 9.13 -12.62
C SER A 27 12.93 9.67 -13.95
N SER A 28 11.88 9.04 -14.50
CA SER A 28 11.18 9.49 -15.70
C SER A 28 9.68 9.24 -15.62
N GLN A 29 8.91 10.01 -16.38
CA GLN A 29 7.47 9.74 -16.54
C GLN A 29 7.20 8.47 -17.35
N GLU A 30 8.09 8.14 -18.28
CA GLU A 30 8.02 6.92 -19.10
C GLU A 30 8.06 5.68 -18.21
N LEU A 31 9.02 5.60 -17.28
CA LEU A 31 9.13 4.48 -16.34
C LEU A 31 7.84 4.28 -15.52
N ARG A 32 7.21 5.37 -15.09
CA ARG A 32 5.93 5.31 -14.37
C ARG A 32 4.81 4.77 -15.27
N ARG A 33 4.76 5.19 -16.54
CA ARG A 33 3.74 4.74 -17.50
C ARG A 33 3.92 3.27 -17.84
N ASP A 34 5.15 2.82 -18.09
CA ASP A 34 5.46 1.43 -18.40
C ASP A 34 5.09 0.51 -17.24
N LEU A 35 5.41 0.94 -16.01
CA LEU A 35 5.03 0.20 -14.81
C LEU A 35 3.50 0.15 -14.60
N ALA A 36 2.79 1.25 -14.88
CA ALA A 36 1.34 1.28 -14.82
C ALA A 36 0.71 0.35 -15.87
N ALA A 37 1.17 0.39 -17.12
CA ALA A 37 0.72 -0.49 -18.19
C ALA A 37 0.99 -1.96 -17.88
N LYS A 38 2.16 -2.27 -17.31
CA LYS A 38 2.50 -3.62 -16.85
C LYS A 38 1.58 -4.10 -15.72
N ALA A 39 1.24 -3.22 -14.78
CA ALA A 39 0.30 -3.54 -13.70
C ALA A 39 -1.10 -3.84 -14.25
N GLU A 40 -1.58 -3.00 -15.17
CA GLU A 40 -2.87 -3.15 -15.83
C GLU A 40 -2.95 -4.46 -16.64
N HIS A 41 -1.94 -4.76 -17.45
CA HIS A 41 -1.86 -6.00 -18.23
C HIS A 41 -1.90 -7.25 -17.34
N GLN A 42 -1.36 -7.19 -16.12
CA GLN A 42 -1.38 -8.30 -15.16
C GLN A 42 -2.65 -8.34 -14.30
N GLY A 43 -3.53 -7.33 -14.39
CA GLY A 43 -4.68 -7.20 -13.49
C GLY A 43 -4.28 -6.95 -12.03
N ARG A 44 -3.12 -6.32 -11.81
CA ARG A 44 -2.53 -6.08 -10.47
C ARG A 44 -2.38 -4.58 -10.22
N SER A 45 -2.27 -4.19 -8.95
CA SER A 45 -1.98 -2.79 -8.63
C SER A 45 -0.51 -2.48 -8.85
N MET A 46 -0.22 -1.24 -9.27
CA MET A 46 1.15 -0.74 -9.41
C MET A 46 1.94 -0.86 -8.09
N ASN A 47 1.27 -0.66 -6.94
CA ASN A 47 1.87 -0.78 -5.62
C ASN A 47 2.37 -2.21 -5.33
N VAL A 48 1.60 -3.22 -5.73
CA VAL A 48 1.99 -4.63 -5.57
C VAL A 48 3.26 -4.93 -6.37
N LEU A 49 3.34 -4.48 -7.63
CA LEU A 49 4.54 -4.70 -8.44
C LEU A 49 5.78 -4.01 -7.87
N ILE A 50 5.61 -2.81 -7.29
CA ILE A 50 6.70 -2.07 -6.64
C ILE A 50 7.19 -2.83 -5.41
N ASN A 51 6.28 -3.26 -4.55
CA ASN A 51 6.62 -3.99 -3.33
C ASN A 51 7.32 -5.31 -3.65
N GLU A 52 6.88 -6.06 -4.66
CA GLU A 52 7.56 -7.28 -5.10
C GLU A 52 8.94 -7.04 -5.71
N ALA A 53 9.09 -5.95 -6.46
CA ALA A 53 10.38 -5.58 -7.02
C ALA A 53 11.38 -5.20 -5.91
N LEU A 54 10.91 -4.47 -4.89
CA LEU A 54 11.70 -4.08 -3.73
C LEU A 54 12.04 -5.28 -2.84
N ALA A 55 11.08 -6.17 -2.57
CA ALA A 55 11.32 -7.39 -1.80
C ALA A 55 12.42 -8.24 -2.45
N ARG A 56 12.32 -8.47 -3.78
CA ARG A 56 13.32 -9.21 -4.54
C ARG A 56 14.69 -8.52 -4.56
N SER A 57 14.75 -7.20 -4.69
CA SER A 57 16.03 -6.48 -4.71
C SER A 57 16.73 -6.47 -3.35
N LEU A 58 15.96 -6.55 -2.25
CA LEU A 58 16.46 -6.69 -0.88
C LEU A 58 16.76 -8.14 -0.49
N GLY A 59 16.51 -9.11 -1.39
CA GLY A 59 16.70 -10.54 -1.13
C GLY A 59 15.71 -11.11 -0.11
N TRP A 60 14.53 -10.49 0.03
CA TRP A 60 13.50 -11.01 0.92
C TRP A 60 12.87 -12.28 0.32
N PRO A 61 12.53 -13.26 1.17
CA PRO A 61 11.76 -14.43 0.74
C PRO A 61 10.43 -14.02 0.08
N ASP A 62 9.98 -14.79 -0.93
CA ASP A 62 8.74 -14.52 -1.67
C ASP A 62 7.48 -14.59 -0.80
N ASP A 63 7.56 -15.22 0.38
CA ASP A 63 6.51 -15.28 1.38
C ASP A 63 6.44 -14.04 2.29
N VAL A 64 7.40 -13.10 2.19
CA VAL A 64 7.34 -11.84 2.93
C VAL A 64 6.33 -10.90 2.27
N GLN A 65 5.17 -10.78 2.90
CA GLN A 65 4.14 -9.83 2.50
C GLN A 65 4.53 -8.41 2.92
N VAL A 66 5.00 -7.61 1.96
CA VAL A 66 5.30 -6.18 2.18
C VAL A 66 4.01 -5.37 2.14
N ALA A 67 3.59 -4.86 3.30
CA ALA A 67 2.40 -4.03 3.51
C ALA A 67 2.47 -2.66 2.84
#